data_AF-A0A8T7F7F7-F1
#
_entry.id   AF-A0A8T7F7F7-F1
#
_cell.length_a   1.000
_cell.length_b   1.000
_cell.length_c   1.000
_cell.angle_alpha   90.00
_cell.angle_beta   90.00
_cell.angle_gamma   90.00
#
_symmetry.space_group_name_H-M   'P 1'
#
loop_
_entity.id
_entity.type
_entity.pdbx_description
1 polymer ?
#
loop_
_entity_poly.entity_id
_entity_poly.type
_entity_poly.pdbx_seq_one_letter_code
_entity_poly.pdbx_strand_id
1 'polypeptide(L)'
;ADVPAGRVRLFKKDTDGSALLIGEDTVDHTPKGETIQLYVGNAFDLVGERLQTDFQYSGYLQLDESYSIKLRNRKDDQPVEIRVVEHLFRWSEWQILSSTHEYTKTSSSTIEYRVTVNPGEEVQIDYTVHYQWQ
;
A
#
# COMPACT_ATOMS: atom_id res chain seq x y z
N ALA A 1 -9.69 25.16 -1.79
CA ALA A 1 -11.11 25.41 -2.08
C ALA A 1 -11.84 24.10 -1.85
N ASP A 2 -13.14 24.13 -1.56
CA ASP A 2 -13.94 22.90 -1.50
C ASP A 2 -13.94 22.26 -2.90
N VAL A 3 -13.87 20.94 -2.95
CA VAL A 3 -13.94 20.20 -4.22
C VAL A 3 -15.39 19.73 -4.38
N PRO A 4 -16.12 20.24 -5.39
CA PRO A 4 -17.49 19.82 -5.62
C PRO A 4 -17.53 18.36 -6.07
N ALA A 5 -18.63 17.68 -5.76
CA ALA A 5 -18.84 16.33 -6.27
C ALA A 5 -18.82 16.34 -7.80
N GLY A 6 -18.15 15.36 -8.40
CA GLY A 6 -18.02 15.32 -9.85
C GLY A 6 -16.98 14.35 -10.34
N ARG A 7 -16.83 14.33 -11.67
CA ARG A 7 -15.90 13.48 -12.38
C ARG A 7 -14.54 14.16 -12.47
N VAL A 8 -13.51 13.47 -12.00
CA VAL A 8 -12.12 13.90 -12.08
C VAL A 8 -11.41 13.07 -13.13
N ARG A 9 -10.67 13.73 -14.02
CA ARG A 9 -9.86 13.10 -15.06
C ARG A 9 -8.40 13.44 -14.85
N LEU A 10 -7.53 12.45 -14.83
CA LEU A 10 -6.10 12.64 -14.71
C LEU A 10 -5.44 12.54 -16.07
N PHE A 11 -4.64 13.55 -16.38
CA PHE A 11 -3.86 13.60 -17.61
C PHE A 11 -2.36 13.58 -17.27
N LYS A 12 -1.61 12.71 -17.95
CA LYS A 12 -0.14 12.75 -17.97
C LYS A 12 0.29 13.57 -19.19
N LYS A 13 1.29 14.42 -19.02
CA LYS A 13 1.92 15.10 -20.15
C LYS A 13 2.82 14.10 -20.88
N ASP A 14 2.58 13.88 -22.17
CA ASP A 14 3.40 13.05 -23.04
C ASP A 14 4.67 13.81 -23.47
N THR A 15 5.64 13.08 -24.04
CA THR A 15 6.93 13.58 -24.52
C THR A 15 6.82 14.70 -25.55
N ASP A 16 5.77 14.70 -26.36
CA ASP A 16 5.44 15.76 -27.33
C ASP A 16 4.69 16.95 -26.70
N GLY A 17 4.40 16.88 -25.40
CA GLY A 17 3.66 17.88 -24.64
C GLY A 17 2.14 17.74 -24.70
N SER A 18 1.61 16.73 -25.40
CA SER A 18 0.19 16.42 -25.41
C SER A 18 -0.30 15.89 -24.06
N ALA A 19 -1.61 15.98 -23.80
CA ALA A 19 -2.22 15.49 -22.57
C ALA A 19 -2.84 14.11 -22.82
N LEU A 20 -2.24 13.06 -22.25
CA LEU A 20 -2.75 11.70 -22.30
C LEU A 20 -3.64 11.44 -21.09
N LEU A 21 -4.90 11.05 -21.32
CA LEU A 21 -5.80 10.62 -20.25
C LEU A 21 -5.29 9.29 -19.68
N ILE A 22 -4.91 9.28 -18.40
CA ILE A 22 -4.39 8.10 -17.70
C ILE A 22 -5.37 7.49 -16.71
N GLY A 23 -6.46 8.18 -16.40
CA GLY A 23 -7.55 7.62 -15.61
C GLY A 23 -8.64 8.61 -15.26
N GLU A 24 -9.73 8.09 -14.74
CA GLU A 24 -10.95 8.82 -14.43
C GLU A 24 -11.58 8.23 -13.17
N ASP A 25 -12.00 9.09 -12.25
CA ASP A 25 -12.73 8.68 -11.05
C ASP A 25 -13.82 9.71 -10.71
N THR A 26 -14.73 9.35 -9.82
CA THR A 26 -15.78 10.25 -9.29
C THR A 26 -15.49 10.56 -7.84
N VAL A 27 -15.54 11.84 -7.47
CA VAL A 27 -15.39 12.30 -6.08
C VAL A 27 -16.70 12.83 -5.54
N ASP A 28 -16.90 12.66 -4.24
CA ASP A 28 -17.95 13.33 -3.49
C ASP A 28 -17.54 14.76 -3.09
N HIS A 29 -18.50 15.54 -2.58
CA HIS A 29 -18.23 16.86 -2.04
C HIS A 29 -17.20 16.75 -0.91
N THR A 30 -16.01 17.28 -1.15
CA THR A 30 -14.90 17.20 -0.19
C THR A 30 -14.60 18.61 0.35
N PRO A 31 -14.74 18.84 1.67
CA PRO A 31 -14.42 20.12 2.28
C PRO A 31 -12.96 20.55 2.09
N LYS A 32 -12.70 21.85 2.12
CA LYS A 32 -11.35 22.41 2.07
C LYS A 32 -10.50 21.87 3.21
N GLY A 33 -9.40 21.22 2.85
CA GLY A 33 -8.40 20.71 3.79
C GLY A 33 -8.45 19.21 4.01
N GLU A 34 -9.44 18.52 3.43
CA GLU A 34 -9.52 17.06 3.46
C GLU A 34 -8.78 16.41 2.28
N THR A 35 -8.32 15.18 2.49
CA THR A 35 -7.59 14.39 1.48
C THR A 35 -8.56 13.68 0.55
N ILE A 36 -8.42 13.91 -0.75
CA ILE A 36 -9.15 13.17 -1.79
C ILE A 36 -8.29 12.01 -2.27
N GLN A 37 -8.86 10.80 -2.28
CA GLN A 37 -8.23 9.63 -2.88
C GLN A 37 -8.96 9.30 -4.18
N LEU A 38 -8.20 9.23 -5.28
CA LEU A 38 -8.72 8.90 -6.61
C LEU A 38 -8.19 7.53 -7.04
N TYR A 39 -9.07 6.63 -7.44
CA TYR A 39 -8.73 5.40 -8.09
C TYR A 39 -8.73 5.58 -9.61
N VAL A 40 -7.53 5.64 -10.19
CA VAL A 40 -7.34 5.91 -11.62
C VAL A 40 -6.89 4.68 -12.41
N GLY A 41 -6.95 3.50 -11.78
CA GLY A 41 -6.46 2.23 -12.31
C GLY A 41 -5.17 1.76 -11.65
N ASN A 42 -4.72 0.56 -12.04
CA ASN A 42 -3.46 -0.01 -11.57
C ASN A 42 -2.30 0.51 -12.42
N ALA A 43 -1.22 0.96 -11.78
CA ALA A 43 0.02 1.27 -12.49
C ALA A 43 0.58 -0.03 -13.11
N PHE A 44 0.75 -0.09 -14.43
CA PHE A 44 1.21 -1.29 -15.14
C PHE A 44 2.70 -1.60 -14.90
N ASP A 45 3.43 -0.58 -14.48
CA ASP A 45 4.88 -0.51 -14.28
C ASP A 45 5.27 -0.58 -12.80
N LEU A 46 4.32 -0.80 -11.89
CA LEU A 46 4.58 -1.15 -10.49
C LEU A 46 4.03 -2.54 -10.19
N VAL A 47 4.82 -3.39 -9.54
CA VAL A 47 4.38 -4.75 -9.19
C VAL A 47 4.58 -4.98 -7.70
N GLY A 48 3.51 -5.36 -7.02
CA GLY A 48 3.53 -5.83 -5.63
C GLY A 48 3.14 -7.30 -5.57
N GLU A 49 3.95 -8.13 -4.93
CA GLU A 49 3.66 -9.54 -4.67
C GLU A 49 3.71 -9.78 -3.16
N ARG A 50 2.68 -10.43 -2.62
CA ARG A 50 2.59 -10.76 -1.20
C ARG A 50 2.56 -12.27 -1.04
N LEU A 51 3.47 -12.80 -0.24
CA LEU A 51 3.61 -14.22 0.05
C LEU A 51 3.56 -14.45 1.56
N GLN A 52 2.73 -15.39 2.00
CA GLN A 52 2.83 -15.94 3.36
C GLN A 52 3.97 -16.95 3.36
N THR A 53 5.04 -16.65 4.09
CA THR A 53 6.24 -17.49 4.15
C THR A 53 6.15 -18.51 5.26
N ASP A 54 5.41 -18.22 6.33
CA ASP A 54 5.23 -19.12 7.46
C ASP A 54 3.87 -18.92 8.15
N PHE A 55 3.37 -20.00 8.75
CA PHE A 55 2.12 -20.02 9.51
C PHE A 55 2.26 -21.03 10.64
N GLN A 56 2.34 -20.56 11.88
CA GLN A 56 2.49 -21.40 13.06
C GLN A 56 1.33 -21.19 14.01
N TYR A 57 0.51 -22.22 14.16
CA TYR A 57 -0.58 -22.24 15.13
C TYR A 57 -0.16 -23.03 16.36
N SER A 58 0.08 -22.32 17.46
CA SER A 58 0.44 -22.91 18.75
C SER A 58 -0.84 -23.08 19.56
N GLY A 59 -1.36 -24.30 19.58
CA GLY A 59 -2.68 -24.67 20.09
C GLY A 59 -3.01 -24.03 21.44
N TYR A 60 -3.85 -22.99 21.37
CA TYR A 60 -5.09 -22.74 22.11
C TYR A 60 -5.46 -21.25 22.04
N LEU A 61 -4.46 -20.37 21.94
CA LEU A 61 -4.68 -18.92 21.99
C LEU A 61 -3.62 -18.11 21.21
N GLN A 62 -2.73 -18.71 20.40
CA GLN A 62 -1.68 -17.96 19.71
C GLN A 62 -1.48 -18.39 18.25
N LEU A 63 -1.13 -17.44 17.39
CA LEU A 63 -0.85 -17.64 15.98
C LEU A 63 0.25 -16.69 15.52
N ASP A 64 1.27 -17.24 14.87
CA ASP A 64 2.30 -16.48 14.17
C ASP A 64 2.13 -16.61 12.66
N GLU A 65 2.17 -15.49 11.95
CA GLU A 65 2.19 -15.44 10.49
C GLU A 65 3.40 -14.61 10.04
N SER A 66 4.19 -15.16 9.13
CA SER A 66 5.28 -14.42 8.47
C SER A 66 4.92 -14.14 7.02
N TYR A 67 5.26 -12.94 6.58
CA TYR A 67 4.98 -12.47 5.22
C TYR A 67 6.23 -11.89 4.59
N SER A 68 6.33 -12.09 3.27
CA SER A 68 7.30 -11.45 2.39
C SER A 68 6.56 -10.69 1.30
N ILE A 69 6.84 -9.39 1.18
CA ILE A 69 6.22 -8.50 0.21
C ILE A 69 7.32 -7.99 -0.72
N LYS A 70 7.23 -8.34 -1.99
CA LYS A 70 8.14 -7.87 -3.03
C LYS A 70 7.53 -6.71 -3.79
N LEU A 71 8.29 -5.63 -3.87
CA LEU A 71 7.91 -4.41 -4.57
C LEU A 71 8.90 -4.18 -5.71
N ARG A 72 8.39 -4.04 -6.93
CA ARG A 72 9.21 -3.78 -8.12
C ARG A 72 8.75 -2.51 -8.81
N ASN A 73 9.69 -1.61 -9.06
CA ASN A 73 9.47 -0.44 -9.91
C ASN A 73 10.06 -0.73 -11.30
N ARG A 74 9.19 -0.91 -12.30
CA ARG A 74 9.57 -1.14 -13.70
C ARG A 74 9.61 0.15 -14.53
N LYS A 75 9.54 1.32 -13.88
CA LYS A 75 9.81 2.60 -14.54
C LYS A 75 11.32 2.74 -14.75
N ASP A 76 11.70 3.46 -15.80
CA ASP A 76 13.09 3.70 -16.15
C ASP A 76 13.61 5.09 -15.69
N ASP A 77 12.71 5.99 -15.32
CA ASP A 77 12.99 7.43 -15.23
C ASP A 77 12.91 8.02 -13.82
N GLN A 78 12.08 7.46 -12.93
CA GLN A 78 11.87 8.03 -11.60
C GLN A 78 11.67 7.02 -10.46
N PRO A 79 12.16 7.32 -9.24
CA PRO A 79 11.78 6.58 -8.05
C PRO A 79 10.31 6.79 -7.73
N VAL A 80 9.70 5.79 -7.11
CA VAL A 80 8.30 5.83 -6.67
C VAL A 80 8.21 5.43 -5.21
N GLU A 81 7.49 6.21 -4.41
CA GLU A 81 7.06 5.79 -3.08
C GLU A 81 5.86 4.86 -3.22
N ILE A 82 6.03 3.60 -2.82
CA ILE A 82 4.97 2.60 -2.80
C ILE A 82 4.46 2.49 -1.37
N ARG A 83 3.15 2.71 -1.22
CA ARG A 83 2.42 2.53 0.03
C ARG A 83 1.86 1.10 0.09
N VAL A 84 2.33 0.32 1.06
CA VAL A 84 1.84 -1.04 1.32
C VAL A 84 0.97 -1.03 2.56
N VAL A 85 -0.29 -1.42 2.40
CA VAL A 85 -1.27 -1.45 3.49
C VAL A 85 -1.54 -2.90 3.86
N GLU A 86 -1.18 -3.30 5.08
CA GLU A 86 -1.42 -4.65 5.59
C GLU A 86 -2.53 -4.61 6.63
N HIS A 87 -3.54 -5.46 6.43
CA HIS A 87 -4.66 -5.63 7.35
C HIS A 87 -4.43 -6.85 8.23
N LEU A 88 -4.28 -6.62 9.53
CA LEU A 88 -4.01 -7.65 10.53
C LEU A 88 -5.35 -8.18 11.06
N PHE A 89 -6.00 -9.02 10.25
CA PHE A 89 -7.42 -9.36 10.40
C PHE A 89 -7.73 -10.51 11.35
N ARG A 90 -6.73 -11.22 11.88
CA ARG A 90 -6.98 -12.45 12.67
C ARG A 90 -7.60 -12.15 14.03
N TRP A 91 -7.18 -11.07 14.69
CA TRP A 91 -7.70 -10.63 15.98
C TRP A 91 -7.31 -9.18 16.30
N SER A 92 -7.92 -8.58 17.33
CA SER A 92 -7.61 -7.21 17.78
C SER A 92 -6.27 -7.09 18.50
N GLU A 93 -5.88 -8.14 19.23
CA GLU A 93 -4.60 -8.21 19.94
C GLU A 93 -3.56 -8.84 19.01
N TRP A 94 -2.63 -8.00 18.55
CA TRP A 94 -1.51 -8.40 17.71
C TRP A 94 -0.26 -7.61 18.06
N GLN A 95 0.89 -8.20 17.75
CA GLN A 95 2.20 -7.54 17.82
C GLN A 95 3.05 -7.93 16.61
N ILE A 96 3.80 -6.97 16.06
CA ILE A 96 4.82 -7.28 15.06
C ILE A 96 6.08 -7.72 15.82
N LEU A 97 6.45 -8.98 15.66
CA LEU A 97 7.64 -9.56 16.31
C LEU A 97 8.93 -9.11 15.61
N SER A 98 8.88 -9.00 14.29
CA SER A 98 10.00 -8.60 13.45
C SER A 98 9.49 -7.90 12.21
N SER A 99 10.26 -6.92 11.72
CA SER A 99 10.04 -6.31 10.41
C SER A 99 11.36 -5.79 9.86
N THR A 100 11.58 -5.95 8.55
CA THR A 100 12.77 -5.40 7.89
C THR A 100 12.65 -3.90 7.60
N HIS A 101 11.45 -3.34 7.71
CA HIS A 101 11.16 -1.94 7.42
C HIS A 101 10.34 -1.29 8.54
N GLU A 102 10.49 0.02 8.68
CA GLU A 102 9.65 0.81 9.58
C GLU A 102 8.20 0.81 9.07
N TYR A 103 7.26 0.57 9.99
CA TYR A 103 5.82 0.62 9.72
C TYR A 103 5.14 1.65 10.61
N THR A 104 4.02 2.19 10.13
CA THR A 104 3.14 3.05 10.92
C THR A 104 1.83 2.32 11.18
N LYS A 105 1.41 2.24 12.45
CA LYS A 105 0.08 1.76 12.82
C LYS A 105 -0.95 2.86 12.54
N THR A 106 -1.78 2.66 11.52
CA THR A 106 -2.80 3.65 11.11
C THR A 106 -4.16 3.39 11.73
N SER A 107 -4.42 2.16 12.18
CA SER A 107 -5.64 1.79 12.91
C SER A 107 -5.37 0.65 13.89
N SER A 108 -6.37 0.21 14.65
CA SER A 108 -6.25 -0.95 15.53
C SER A 108 -5.92 -2.25 14.79
N SER A 109 -6.14 -2.35 13.48
CA SER A 109 -5.93 -3.56 12.67
C SER A 109 -5.21 -3.31 11.34
N THR A 110 -4.58 -2.14 11.17
CA THR A 110 -3.91 -1.77 9.92
C THR A 110 -2.53 -1.20 10.21
N ILE A 111 -1.53 -1.71 9.48
CA ILE A 111 -0.20 -1.11 9.40
C ILE A 111 0.10 -0.67 7.97
N GLU A 112 0.94 0.34 7.84
CA GLU A 112 1.36 0.90 6.57
C GLU A 112 2.88 0.96 6.49
N TYR A 113 3.43 0.46 5.37
CA TYR A 113 4.81 0.70 4.98
C TYR A 113 4.85 1.73 3.86
N ARG A 114 5.83 2.63 3.91
CA ARG A 114 6.16 3.57 2.83
C ARG A 114 7.58 3.32 2.39
N VAL A 115 7.73 2.77 1.19
CA VAL A 115 9.04 2.38 0.67
C VAL A 115 9.27 3.08 -0.65
N THR A 116 10.38 3.82 -0.74
CA THR A 116 10.84 4.38 -2.00
C THR A 116 11.60 3.31 -2.76
N VAL A 117 11.16 3.01 -3.99
CA VAL A 117 11.78 2.01 -4.88
C VAL A 117 12.30 2.73 -6.12
N ASN A 118 13.60 2.63 -6.38
CA ASN A 118 14.25 3.27 -7.53
C ASN A 118 13.88 2.59 -8.86
N PRO A 119 14.10 3.25 -10.01
CA PRO A 119 13.91 2.65 -11.33
C PRO A 119 14.61 1.30 -11.47
N GLY A 120 13.88 0.27 -11.91
CA GLY A 120 14.39 -1.09 -12.08
C GLY A 120 14.70 -1.87 -10.79
N GLU A 121 14.48 -1.26 -9.61
CA GLU A 121 14.80 -1.88 -8.32
C GLU A 121 13.69 -2.83 -7.84
N GLU A 122 14.11 -3.87 -7.10
CA GLU A 122 13.24 -4.73 -6.31
C GLU A 122 13.57 -4.54 -4.82
N VAL A 123 12.56 -4.24 -4.00
CA VAL A 123 12.66 -4.17 -2.55
C VAL A 123 11.78 -5.23 -1.93
N GLN A 124 12.28 -5.91 -0.89
CA GLN A 124 11.55 -6.93 -0.16
C GLN A 124 11.32 -6.50 1.29
N ILE A 125 10.05 -6.49 1.71
CA ILE A 125 9.63 -6.28 3.10
C ILE A 125 9.30 -7.64 3.69
N ASP A 126 9.96 -8.02 4.77
CA ASP A 126 9.65 -9.23 5.52
C ASP A 126 9.19 -8.83 6.91
N TYR A 127 8.09 -9.40 7.38
CA TYR A 127 7.61 -9.16 8.73
C TYR A 127 6.90 -10.38 9.30
N THR A 128 6.92 -10.50 10.63
CA THR A 128 6.20 -11.54 11.38
C THR A 128 5.22 -10.87 12.34
N VAL A 129 3.97 -11.28 12.27
CA VAL A 129 2.91 -10.87 13.20
C VAL A 129 2.53 -12.02 14.11
N HIS A 130 2.40 -11.73 15.39
CA HIS A 130 1.85 -12.61 16.41
C HIS A 130 0.47 -12.13 16.82
N TYR A 131 -0.48 -13.04 16.83
CA TYR A 131 -1.83 -12.84 17.32
C TYR A 131 -2.03 -13.65 18.60
N GLN A 132 -2.72 -13.05 19.56
CA GLN A 132 -3.08 -13.71 20.80
C GLN A 132 -4.58 -13.53 21.09
N TRP A 133 -5.27 -14.63 21.35
CA TRP A 133 -6.63 -14.66 21.87
C TRP A 133 -6.59 -14.68 23.41
N GLN A 134 -7.57 -14.04 24.07
CA GLN A 134 -7.74 -14.08 25.53
C GLN A 134 -8.96 -14.89 25.92
#